data_AF-A0A7V3HB23-F1
#
_entry.id   AF-A0A7V3HB23-F1
#
_cell.length_a   1.000
_cell.length_b   1.000
_cell.length_c   1.000
_cell.angle_alpha   90.00
_cell.angle_beta   90.00
_cell.angle_gamma   90.00
#
_symmetry.space_group_name_H-M   'P 1'
#
loop_
_entity.id
_entity.type
_entity.pdbx_description
1 polymer ?
#
loop_
_entity_poly.entity_id
_entity_poly.type
_entity_poly.pdbx_seq_one_letter_code
_entity_poly.pdbx_strand_id
1 'polypeptide(L)'
;MRLRSFACLALVLALSACATTTPPEVRETPERPAEADFALSPASFADLPGWSSADLAPALTAFRRSCDGRRLRDPTAPLANGARYGGTVADWASACAAAQNVAPGGERQFFETYFMPHAVRSSGEARLTAYFEPIIQARRAPEGMFTEPLLRPPSDMVSIDLAAFAEAYDNEALRGAPRRLTGQLNGNEVRPYPQRG
;
A
#
# COMPACT_ATOMS: atom_id res chain seq x y z
N MET A 1 36.85 -58.03 -45.43
CA MET A 1 36.23 -58.53 -44.17
C MET A 1 37.15 -58.10 -43.03
N ARG A 2 36.82 -57.26 -42.05
CA ARG A 2 35.56 -56.75 -41.49
C ARG A 2 35.80 -55.31 -40.99
N LEU A 3 35.24 -54.31 -41.66
CA LEU A 3 35.36 -52.89 -41.29
C LEU A 3 33.95 -52.32 -41.11
N ARG A 4 33.21 -52.79 -40.10
CA ARG A 4 31.81 -52.38 -39.85
C ARG A 4 31.39 -52.21 -38.39
N SER A 5 32.30 -52.35 -37.41
CA SER A 5 31.90 -52.40 -35.98
C SER A 5 32.35 -51.24 -35.09
N PHE A 6 33.05 -50.22 -35.60
CA PHE A 6 33.51 -49.10 -34.76
C PHE A 6 32.66 -47.82 -34.87
N ALA A 7 31.65 -47.79 -35.74
CA ALA A 7 30.85 -46.58 -35.97
C ALA A 7 29.73 -46.35 -34.94
N CYS A 8 29.36 -47.33 -34.11
CA CYS A 8 28.22 -47.20 -33.19
C CYS A 8 28.58 -46.79 -31.76
N LEU A 9 29.85 -46.85 -31.34
CA LEU A 9 30.21 -46.52 -29.95
C LEU A 9 30.60 -45.04 -29.73
N ALA A 10 30.95 -44.31 -30.79
CA ALA A 10 31.34 -42.90 -30.68
C ALA A 10 30.14 -41.92 -30.70
N LEU A 11 28.93 -42.39 -31.02
CA LEU A 11 27.74 -41.52 -31.13
C LEU A 11 26.94 -41.41 -29.82
N VAL A 12 27.22 -42.23 -28.81
CA VAL A 12 26.43 -42.24 -27.55
C VAL A 12 27.03 -41.34 -26.45
N LEU A 13 28.30 -40.93 -26.57
CA LEU A 13 28.96 -40.06 -25.59
C LEU A 13 28.83 -38.55 -25.87
N ALA A 14 28.22 -38.16 -27.00
CA ALA A 14 28.08 -36.76 -27.40
C ALA A 14 26.75 -36.09 -26.97
N LEU A 15 25.84 -36.82 -26.29
CA LEU A 15 24.49 -36.31 -25.95
C LEU A 15 24.27 -35.91 -24.48
N SER A 16 25.26 -36.03 -23.59
CA SER A 16 25.05 -35.76 -22.16
C SER A 16 25.55 -34.38 -21.68
N ALA A 17 25.95 -33.47 -22.58
CA ALA A 17 26.62 -32.21 -22.19
C ALA A 17 25.75 -30.95 -22.25
N CYS A 18 24.43 -31.05 -22.47
CA CYS A 18 23.55 -29.88 -22.58
C CYS A 18 22.40 -29.93 -21.58
N ALA A 19 22.72 -29.90 -20.28
CA ALA A 19 21.70 -29.67 -19.24
C ALA A 19 22.31 -29.06 -17.97
N THR A 20 23.17 -28.04 -18.11
CA THR A 20 23.46 -27.12 -17.00
C THR A 20 22.63 -25.86 -17.19
N THR A 21 21.33 -25.98 -16.90
CA THR A 21 20.48 -24.82 -16.67
C THR A 21 20.94 -24.23 -15.34
N THR A 22 21.68 -23.12 -15.37
CA THR A 22 21.93 -22.31 -14.18
C THR A 22 20.58 -21.96 -13.58
N PRO A 23 20.29 -22.33 -12.31
CA PRO A 23 19.07 -21.91 -11.65
C PRO A 23 18.95 -20.39 -11.74
N PRO A 24 17.76 -19.83 -12.03
CA PRO A 24 17.59 -18.39 -12.04
C PRO A 24 18.06 -17.84 -10.71
N GLU A 25 18.94 -16.84 -10.77
CA GLU A 25 19.41 -16.09 -9.61
C GLU A 25 18.17 -15.57 -8.88
N VAL A 26 17.91 -16.15 -7.71
CA VAL A 26 16.87 -15.65 -6.81
C VAL A 26 17.38 -14.30 -6.36
N ARG A 27 16.95 -13.24 -7.05
CA ARG A 27 17.12 -11.87 -6.55
C ARG A 27 16.52 -11.87 -5.16
N GLU A 28 17.37 -11.73 -4.15
CA GLU A 28 16.93 -11.50 -2.78
C GLU A 28 15.92 -10.37 -2.84
N THR A 29 14.67 -10.71 -2.52
CA THR A 29 13.65 -9.69 -2.36
C THR A 29 14.18 -8.77 -1.27
N PRO A 30 14.29 -7.45 -1.50
CA PRO A 30 14.77 -6.54 -0.46
C PRO A 30 14.00 -6.86 0.81
N GLU A 31 14.72 -7.30 1.84
CA GLU A 31 14.13 -7.59 3.13
C GLU A 31 13.37 -6.33 3.52
N ARG A 32 12.03 -6.45 3.60
CA ARG A 32 11.19 -5.32 3.96
C ARG A 32 11.79 -4.79 5.25
N PRO A 33 12.21 -3.51 5.32
CA PRO A 33 12.76 -2.97 6.54
C PRO A 33 11.81 -3.33 7.67
N ALA A 34 12.30 -4.03 8.68
CA ALA A 34 11.52 -4.32 9.88
C ALA A 34 10.83 -3.01 10.26
N GLU A 35 9.50 -3.03 10.40
CA GLU A 35 8.73 -1.83 10.71
C GLU A 35 9.44 -1.12 11.86
N ALA A 36 9.96 0.08 11.61
CA ALA A 36 10.75 0.78 12.60
C ALA A 36 9.90 0.88 13.86
N ASP A 37 10.33 0.19 14.92
CA ASP A 37 9.60 0.20 16.16
C ASP A 37 9.53 1.65 16.65
N PHE A 38 8.31 2.07 16.96
CA PHE A 38 8.03 3.37 17.51
C PHE A 38 7.16 3.21 18.75
N ALA A 39 7.34 4.13 19.69
CA ALA A 39 6.55 4.24 20.90
C ALA A 39 5.75 5.55 20.88
N LEU A 40 4.55 5.50 21.46
CA LEU A 40 3.74 6.68 21.73
C LEU A 40 3.94 7.06 23.21
N SER A 41 4.58 8.19 23.47
CA SER A 41 4.68 8.75 24.82
C SER A 41 3.64 9.85 25.01
N PRO A 42 2.89 9.89 26.13
CA PRO A 42 1.98 11.00 26.43
C PRO A 42 2.68 12.37 26.32
N ALA A 43 1.97 13.36 25.80
CA ALA A 43 2.43 14.74 25.70
C ALA A 43 1.27 15.70 26.00
N SER A 44 1.58 16.96 26.24
CA SER A 44 0.60 18.03 26.41
C SER A 44 0.58 18.96 25.20
N PHE A 45 -0.49 19.74 25.04
CA PHE A 45 -0.54 20.77 24.01
C PHE A 45 0.50 21.89 24.22
N ALA A 46 0.94 22.11 25.46
CA ALA A 46 2.01 23.06 25.76
C ALA A 46 3.38 22.60 25.23
N ASP A 47 3.58 21.29 25.02
CA ASP A 47 4.82 20.73 24.46
C ASP A 47 4.91 20.90 22.94
N LEU A 48 3.81 21.31 22.27
CA LEU A 48 3.75 21.48 20.82
C LEU A 48 4.24 22.89 20.43
N PRO A 49 5.37 23.01 19.71
CA PRO A 49 5.89 24.31 19.30
C PRO A 49 4.89 25.08 18.44
N GLY A 50 4.64 26.34 18.79
CA GLY A 50 3.73 27.21 18.06
C GLY A 50 2.25 26.91 18.24
N TRP A 51 1.87 25.97 19.13
CA TRP A 51 0.47 25.60 19.34
C TRP A 51 -0.41 26.83 19.57
N SER A 52 -0.12 27.63 20.61
CA SER A 52 -0.95 28.76 21.06
C SER A 52 -1.23 29.82 19.99
N SER A 53 -0.36 29.96 18.99
CA SER A 53 -0.48 30.94 17.91
C SER A 53 -0.94 30.37 16.57
N ALA A 54 -1.02 29.04 16.44
CA ALA A 54 -1.41 28.39 15.18
C ALA A 54 -2.86 28.71 14.79
N ASP A 55 -3.11 28.97 13.50
CA ASP A 55 -4.46 28.97 12.94
C ASP A 55 -4.95 27.53 12.77
N LEU A 56 -6.01 27.19 13.50
CA LEU A 56 -6.57 25.84 13.57
C LEU A 56 -7.86 25.68 12.74
N ALA A 57 -8.35 26.74 12.09
CA ALA A 57 -9.51 26.64 11.21
C ALA A 57 -9.31 25.67 10.03
N PRO A 58 -8.14 25.63 9.35
CA PRO A 58 -7.87 24.64 8.32
C PRO A 58 -7.83 23.21 8.86
N ALA A 59 -7.27 23.01 10.05
CA ALA A 59 -7.18 21.71 10.71
C ALA A 59 -8.58 21.16 11.06
N LEU A 60 -9.45 21.99 11.63
CA LEU A 60 -10.84 21.62 11.91
C LEU A 60 -11.61 21.32 10.62
N THR A 61 -11.40 22.09 9.55
CA THR A 61 -12.02 21.84 8.24
C THR A 61 -11.62 20.48 7.67
N ALA A 62 -10.33 20.14 7.72
CA ALA A 62 -9.83 18.83 7.31
C ALA A 62 -10.39 17.69 8.19
N PHE A 63 -10.52 17.94 9.49
CA PHE A 63 -11.11 16.97 10.42
C PHE A 63 -12.59 16.71 10.10
N ARG A 64 -13.41 17.75 9.87
CA ARG A 64 -14.82 17.61 9.46
C ARG A 64 -14.98 16.79 8.18
N ARG A 65 -14.19 17.08 7.14
CA ARG A 65 -14.17 16.28 5.90
C ARG A 65 -13.83 14.82 6.14
N SER A 66 -12.92 14.55 7.07
CA SER A 66 -12.57 13.17 7.45
C SER A 66 -13.74 12.46 8.15
N CYS A 67 -14.51 13.18 8.96
CA CYS A 67 -15.70 12.64 9.62
C CYS A 67 -16.81 12.26 8.63
N ASP A 68 -17.00 13.05 7.57
CA ASP A 68 -18.01 12.73 6.53
C ASP A 68 -17.74 11.37 5.88
N GLY A 69 -16.48 11.08 5.54
CA GLY A 69 -16.08 9.78 5.00
C GLY A 69 -16.22 8.64 6.01
N ARG A 70 -15.93 8.89 7.30
CA ARG A 70 -16.03 7.88 8.36
C ARG A 70 -17.47 7.48 8.66
N ARG A 71 -18.44 8.39 8.53
CA ARG A 71 -19.87 8.11 8.73
C ARG A 71 -20.42 7.00 7.82
N LEU A 72 -19.77 6.77 6.68
CA LEU A 72 -20.15 5.75 5.70
C LEU A 72 -19.49 4.38 5.97
N ARG A 73 -18.61 4.27 6.98
CA ARG A 73 -17.86 3.05 7.30
C ARG A 73 -18.53 2.29 8.45
N ASP A 74 -18.26 0.98 8.52
CA ASP A 74 -18.64 0.14 9.67
C ASP A 74 -18.04 0.72 10.96
N PRO A 75 -18.84 0.97 12.03
CA PRO A 75 -18.36 1.51 13.30
C PRO A 75 -17.26 0.68 13.97
N THR A 76 -17.28 -0.65 13.79
CA THR A 76 -16.31 -1.59 14.37
C THR A 76 -15.05 -1.73 13.52
N ALA A 77 -15.05 -1.23 12.28
CA ALA A 77 -13.88 -1.31 11.43
C ALA A 77 -12.72 -0.51 12.02
N PRO A 78 -11.48 -1.02 11.94
CA PRO A 78 -10.30 -0.27 12.34
C PRO A 78 -10.13 0.96 11.45
N LEU A 79 -9.77 2.11 12.03
CA LEU A 79 -9.61 3.33 11.27
C LEU A 79 -8.36 3.27 10.39
N ALA A 80 -7.27 2.72 10.94
CA ALA A 80 -6.01 2.49 10.24
C ALA A 80 -5.89 1.00 9.86
N ASN A 81 -5.60 0.75 8.58
CA ASN A 81 -5.53 -0.61 8.01
C ASN A 81 -4.36 -1.41 8.59
N GLY A 82 -4.57 -2.05 9.75
CA GLY A 82 -3.57 -2.86 10.43
C GLY A 82 -2.53 -2.08 11.26
N ALA A 83 -2.73 -0.77 11.47
CA ALA A 83 -1.85 -0.02 12.36
C ALA A 83 -2.16 -0.32 13.82
N ARG A 84 -1.13 -0.34 14.68
CA ARG A 84 -1.23 -0.56 16.13
C ARG A 84 -1.92 0.60 16.89
N TYR A 85 -2.45 1.60 16.20
CA TYR A 85 -2.99 2.84 16.75
C TYR A 85 -4.17 3.36 15.94
N GLY A 86 -4.93 4.29 16.51
CA GLY A 86 -6.04 4.99 15.83
C GLY A 86 -7.43 4.41 16.08
N GLY A 87 -7.55 3.27 16.76
CA GLY A 87 -8.83 2.72 17.21
C GLY A 87 -9.78 2.32 16.07
N THR A 88 -11.05 2.23 16.41
CA THR A 88 -12.18 1.93 15.52
C THR A 88 -12.83 3.20 14.99
N VAL A 89 -13.69 3.10 13.98
CA VAL A 89 -14.49 4.24 13.50
C VAL A 89 -15.36 4.83 14.63
N ALA A 90 -15.93 3.98 15.49
CA ALA A 90 -16.78 4.39 16.61
C ALA A 90 -16.06 5.28 17.63
N ASP A 91 -14.77 5.03 17.90
CA ASP A 91 -13.97 5.81 18.87
C ASP A 91 -13.88 7.30 18.51
N TRP A 92 -14.08 7.65 17.24
CA TRP A 92 -14.03 9.02 16.74
C TRP A 92 -15.39 9.70 16.65
N ALA A 93 -16.49 8.98 16.90
CA ALA A 93 -17.84 9.47 16.68
C ALA A 93 -18.16 10.70 17.54
N SER A 94 -17.73 10.72 18.80
CA SER A 94 -17.95 11.83 19.74
C SER A 94 -17.25 13.12 19.27
N ALA A 95 -15.97 13.03 18.92
CA ALA A 95 -15.21 14.14 18.38
C ALA A 95 -15.78 14.62 17.03
N CYS A 96 -16.22 13.69 16.18
CA CYS A 96 -16.86 14.02 14.91
C CYS A 96 -18.19 14.77 15.09
N ALA A 97 -19.03 14.37 16.04
CA ALA A 97 -20.28 15.06 16.34
C ALA A 97 -20.01 16.47 16.91
N ALA A 98 -19.04 16.58 17.83
CA ALA A 98 -18.67 17.86 18.42
C ALA A 98 -18.10 18.84 17.39
N ALA A 99 -17.24 18.35 16.49
CA ALA A 99 -16.60 19.15 15.44
C ALA A 99 -17.62 19.92 14.59
N GLN A 100 -18.82 19.37 14.34
CA GLN A 100 -19.84 20.03 13.51
C GLN A 100 -20.36 21.35 14.10
N ASN A 101 -20.31 21.48 15.42
CA ASN A 101 -20.91 22.61 16.14
C ASN A 101 -19.87 23.66 16.61
N VAL A 102 -18.59 23.47 16.28
CA VAL A 102 -17.53 24.41 16.65
C VAL A 102 -17.69 25.71 15.87
N ALA A 103 -17.91 26.82 16.59
CA ALA A 103 -17.93 28.16 16.06
C ALA A 103 -16.49 28.66 15.75
N PRO A 104 -16.33 29.63 14.83
CA PRO A 104 -15.02 30.25 14.58
C PRO A 104 -14.36 30.75 15.86
N GLY A 105 -13.08 30.41 16.06
CA GLY A 105 -12.31 30.71 17.28
C GLY A 105 -12.38 29.61 18.35
N GLY A 106 -13.29 28.63 18.22
CA GLY A 106 -13.42 27.49 19.13
C GLY A 106 -12.55 26.28 18.78
N GLU A 107 -11.76 26.36 17.70
CA GLU A 107 -11.02 25.22 17.13
C GLU A 107 -9.97 24.68 18.11
N ARG A 108 -9.26 25.59 18.79
CA ARG A 108 -8.27 25.22 19.80
C ARG A 108 -8.89 24.44 20.96
N GLN A 109 -9.96 24.99 21.54
CA GLN A 109 -10.69 24.35 22.63
C GLN A 109 -11.23 22.98 22.21
N PHE A 110 -11.69 22.85 20.97
CA PHE A 110 -12.12 21.56 20.42
C PHE A 110 -10.99 20.53 20.45
N PHE A 111 -9.80 20.86 19.92
CA PHE A 111 -8.69 19.92 19.92
C PHE A 111 -8.23 19.59 21.35
N GLU A 112 -8.18 20.58 22.24
CA GLU A 112 -7.79 20.40 23.65
C GLU A 112 -8.79 19.56 24.46
N THR A 113 -10.08 19.57 24.08
CA THR A 113 -11.12 18.82 24.79
C THR A 113 -11.22 17.37 24.31
N TYR A 114 -11.08 17.14 23.00
CA TYR A 114 -11.38 15.84 22.38
C TYR A 114 -10.14 15.00 22.06
N PHE A 115 -8.93 15.55 22.19
CA PHE A 115 -7.69 14.86 21.84
C PHE A 115 -6.64 15.00 22.93
N MET A 116 -5.82 13.97 23.05
CA MET A 116 -4.62 13.97 23.87
C MET A 116 -3.41 13.82 22.96
N PRO A 117 -2.45 14.75 22.98
CA PRO A 117 -1.22 14.62 22.19
C PRO A 117 -0.39 13.42 22.66
N HIS A 118 0.18 12.70 21.71
CA HIS A 118 1.22 11.72 21.96
C HIS A 118 2.41 12.01 21.07
N ALA A 119 3.61 12.07 21.66
CA ALA A 119 4.85 12.16 20.90
C ALA A 119 5.22 10.78 20.35
N VAL A 120 5.48 10.72 19.05
CA VAL A 120 5.99 9.52 18.37
C VAL A 120 7.51 9.49 18.55
N ARG A 121 8.02 8.43 19.18
CA ARG A 121 9.45 8.21 19.41
C ARG A 121 9.89 6.99 18.62
N SER A 122 10.95 7.11 17.84
CA SER A 122 11.58 5.97 17.14
C SER A 122 13.10 6.15 17.15
N SER A 123 13.83 5.05 16.99
CA SER A 123 15.29 5.05 16.83
C SER A 123 15.74 5.53 15.45
N GLY A 124 14.84 5.55 14.46
CA GLY A 124 15.11 6.01 13.11
C GLY A 124 15.07 7.53 12.95
N GLU A 125 15.57 8.02 11.81
CA GLU A 125 15.48 9.43 11.43
C GLU A 125 14.03 9.83 11.11
N ALA A 126 13.57 10.95 11.68
CA ALA A 126 12.28 11.53 11.34
C ALA A 126 12.40 12.27 9.99
N ARG A 127 11.67 11.80 8.97
CA ARG A 127 11.67 12.41 7.64
C ARG A 127 10.31 12.96 7.26
N LEU A 128 10.23 14.27 7.05
CA LEU A 128 9.06 14.92 6.46
C LEU A 128 9.29 15.08 4.95
N THR A 129 8.31 14.66 4.15
CA THR A 129 8.30 14.85 2.70
C THR A 129 7.00 15.50 2.28
N ALA A 130 6.94 16.01 1.05
CA ALA A 130 5.74 16.61 0.48
C ALA A 130 5.37 15.91 -0.83
N TYR A 131 4.07 15.87 -1.12
CA TYR A 131 3.52 15.46 -2.41
C TYR A 131 2.50 16.52 -2.84
N PHE A 132 2.16 16.53 -4.13
CA PHE A 132 1.14 17.42 -4.69
C PHE A 132 0.35 16.68 -5.77
N GLU A 133 -0.80 17.23 -6.14
CA GLU A 133 -1.58 16.76 -7.28
C GLU A 133 -1.17 17.52 -8.54
N PRO A 134 -0.52 16.88 -9.53
CA PRO A 134 -0.08 17.57 -10.73
C PRO A 134 -1.25 17.93 -11.64
N ILE A 135 -1.18 19.13 -12.23
CA ILE A 135 -2.13 19.57 -13.26
C ILE A 135 -1.49 19.31 -14.63
N ILE A 136 -2.13 18.48 -15.45
CA ILE A 136 -1.64 18.07 -16.76
C ILE A 136 -2.64 18.50 -17.84
N GLN A 137 -2.16 19.10 -18.92
CA GLN A 137 -2.99 19.42 -20.09
C GLN A 137 -3.31 18.15 -20.87
N ALA A 138 -4.56 17.99 -21.30
CA ALA A 138 -5.02 16.83 -22.05
C ALA A 138 -6.03 17.20 -23.14
N ARG A 139 -6.17 16.31 -24.13
CA ARG A 139 -7.20 16.36 -25.18
C ARG A 139 -8.12 15.14 -25.09
N ARG A 140 -9.36 15.29 -25.56
CA ARG A 140 -10.35 14.20 -25.57
C ARG A 140 -10.11 13.17 -26.67
N ALA A 141 -9.41 13.57 -27.73
CA ALA A 141 -8.99 12.72 -28.84
C ALA A 141 -7.48 12.91 -29.07
N PRO A 142 -6.78 11.91 -29.62
CA PRO A 142 -5.36 12.04 -29.94
C PRO A 142 -5.16 13.10 -31.04
N GLU A 143 -4.35 14.12 -30.74
CA GLU A 143 -4.11 15.26 -31.65
C GLU A 143 -2.72 15.87 -31.38
N GLY A 144 -1.94 16.10 -32.45
CA GLY A 144 -0.62 16.72 -32.34
C GLY A 144 0.29 16.01 -31.34
N MET A 145 0.68 16.72 -30.27
CA MET A 145 1.54 16.20 -29.20
C MET A 145 0.81 15.36 -28.13
N PHE A 146 -0.53 15.27 -28.18
CA PHE A 146 -1.33 14.52 -27.21
C PHE A 146 -1.55 13.08 -27.68
N THR A 147 -0.49 12.26 -27.70
CA THR A 147 -0.53 10.87 -28.23
C THR A 147 -0.77 9.80 -27.18
N GLU A 148 -0.46 10.08 -25.91
CA GLU A 148 -0.55 9.09 -24.82
C GLU A 148 -1.93 9.10 -24.15
N PRO A 149 -2.62 7.95 -24.04
CA PRO A 149 -3.93 7.88 -23.40
C PRO A 149 -3.84 7.84 -21.87
N LEU A 150 -4.83 8.42 -21.19
CA LEU A 150 -5.11 8.13 -19.80
C LEU A 150 -6.04 6.92 -19.72
N LEU A 151 -5.47 5.75 -19.36
CA LEU A 151 -6.20 4.49 -19.36
C LEU A 151 -7.08 4.34 -18.11
N ARG A 152 -8.32 3.90 -18.31
CA ARG A 152 -9.14 3.34 -17.23
C ARG A 152 -8.63 1.95 -16.86
N PRO A 153 -8.88 1.46 -15.64
CA PRO A 153 -8.67 0.06 -15.30
C PRO A 153 -9.31 -0.87 -16.35
N PRO A 154 -8.55 -1.74 -17.01
CA PRO A 154 -9.07 -2.65 -18.02
C PRO A 154 -10.03 -3.69 -17.42
N SER A 155 -11.02 -4.13 -18.19
CA SER A 155 -12.06 -5.05 -17.71
C SER A 155 -11.56 -6.46 -17.42
N ASP A 156 -10.39 -6.80 -17.95
CA ASP A 156 -9.69 -8.07 -17.71
C ASP A 156 -8.68 -7.97 -16.56
N MET A 157 -8.48 -6.78 -15.95
CA MET A 157 -7.62 -6.61 -14.79
C MET A 157 -8.34 -7.06 -13.52
N VAL A 158 -7.74 -8.01 -12.81
CA VAL A 158 -8.24 -8.54 -11.54
C VAL A 158 -7.23 -8.36 -10.42
N SER A 159 -7.75 -8.13 -9.21
CA SER A 159 -6.95 -8.18 -7.98
C SER A 159 -7.27 -9.47 -7.25
N ILE A 160 -6.24 -10.28 -7.00
CA ILE A 160 -6.33 -11.54 -6.28
C ILE A 160 -5.88 -11.30 -4.85
N ASP A 161 -6.76 -11.57 -3.88
CA ASP A 161 -6.43 -11.50 -2.45
C ASP A 161 -5.82 -12.83 -2.00
N LEU A 162 -4.49 -12.88 -1.89
CA LEU A 162 -3.79 -14.11 -1.52
C LEU A 162 -4.05 -14.52 -0.06
N ALA A 163 -4.40 -13.58 0.82
CA ALA A 163 -4.69 -13.90 2.22
C ALA A 163 -5.97 -14.76 2.33
N ALA A 164 -6.99 -14.46 1.53
CA ALA A 164 -8.22 -15.25 1.49
C ALA A 164 -7.95 -16.70 1.04
N PHE A 165 -7.05 -16.91 0.07
CA PHE A 165 -6.66 -18.25 -0.37
C PHE A 165 -5.81 -18.95 0.70
N ALA A 166 -4.87 -18.25 1.32
CA ALA A 166 -4.04 -18.80 2.40
C ALA A 166 -4.88 -19.30 3.58
N GLU A 167 -5.95 -18.59 3.92
CA GLU A 167 -6.93 -18.98 4.95
C GLU A 167 -7.77 -20.17 4.49
N ALA A 168 -8.40 -20.08 3.31
CA ALA A 168 -9.28 -21.14 2.80
C ALA A 168 -8.57 -22.49 2.59
N TYR A 169 -7.27 -22.47 2.27
CA TYR A 169 -6.47 -23.67 2.00
C TYR A 169 -5.49 -24.04 3.12
N ASP A 170 -5.50 -23.33 4.27
CA ASP A 170 -4.54 -23.51 5.38
C ASP A 170 -3.08 -23.62 4.90
N ASN A 171 -2.67 -22.70 4.02
CA ASN A 171 -1.42 -22.81 3.28
C ASN A 171 -0.37 -21.80 3.76
N GLU A 172 0.66 -22.30 4.45
CA GLU A 172 1.78 -21.49 4.96
C GLU A 172 2.59 -20.77 3.87
N ALA A 173 2.75 -21.38 2.69
CA ALA A 173 3.48 -20.73 1.60
C ALA A 173 2.74 -19.49 1.07
N LEU A 174 1.40 -19.49 1.11
CA LEU A 174 0.60 -18.33 0.75
C LEU A 174 0.54 -17.27 1.87
N ARG A 175 0.74 -17.65 3.14
CA ARG A 175 0.80 -16.71 4.27
C ARG A 175 2.02 -15.78 4.21
N GLY A 176 3.13 -16.28 3.65
CA GLY A 176 4.35 -15.49 3.42
C GLY A 176 4.34 -14.62 2.15
N ALA A 177 3.32 -14.79 1.29
CA ALA A 177 3.23 -14.09 0.01
C ALA A 177 2.71 -12.63 0.17
N PRO A 178 2.92 -11.75 -0.83
CA PRO A 178 2.27 -10.44 -0.84
C PRO A 178 0.75 -10.60 -0.71
N ARG A 179 0.09 -9.73 0.07
CA ARG A 179 -1.36 -9.87 0.32
C ARG A 179 -2.22 -9.81 -0.95
N ARG A 180 -1.76 -9.13 -2.01
CA ARG A 180 -2.48 -9.02 -3.28
C ARG A 180 -1.58 -9.17 -4.49
N LEU A 181 -2.11 -9.83 -5.52
CA LEU A 181 -1.54 -9.87 -6.87
C LEU A 181 -2.46 -9.14 -7.85
N THR A 182 -1.89 -8.51 -8.86
CA THR A 182 -2.64 -7.96 -9.99
C THR A 182 -2.45 -8.88 -11.19
N GLY A 183 -3.56 -9.39 -11.71
CA GLY A 183 -3.58 -10.35 -12.81
C GLY A 183 -4.48 -9.91 -13.96
N GLN A 184 -4.30 -10.55 -15.11
CA GLN A 184 -5.13 -10.43 -16.30
C GLN A 184 -5.92 -11.72 -16.51
N LEU A 185 -7.23 -11.60 -16.69
CA LEU A 185 -8.11 -12.71 -17.08
C LEU A 185 -7.87 -13.10 -18.53
N ASN A 186 -7.63 -14.38 -18.77
CA ASN A 186 -7.54 -14.96 -20.10
C ASN A 186 -8.34 -16.27 -20.14
N GLY A 187 -9.59 -16.20 -20.60
CA GLY A 187 -10.54 -17.30 -20.48
C GLY A 187 -10.74 -17.65 -19.01
N ASN A 188 -10.35 -18.88 -18.63
CA ASN A 188 -10.47 -19.37 -17.25
C ASN A 188 -9.14 -19.30 -16.47
N GLU A 189 -8.10 -18.67 -17.03
CA GLU A 189 -6.80 -18.49 -16.39
C GLU A 189 -6.61 -17.05 -15.92
N VAL A 190 -5.84 -16.88 -14.84
CA VAL A 190 -5.28 -15.58 -14.45
C VAL A 190 -3.78 -15.60 -14.67
N ARG A 191 -3.27 -14.61 -15.40
CA ARG A 191 -1.84 -14.42 -15.66
C ARG A 191 -1.35 -13.11 -15.03
N PRO A 192 -0.05 -12.90 -14.77
CA PRO A 192 0.44 -11.62 -14.29
C PRO A 192 0.05 -10.48 -15.25
N TYR A 193 -0.38 -9.35 -14.70
CA TYR A 193 -0.74 -8.20 -15.54
C TYR A 193 0.53 -7.61 -16.21
N PRO A 194 0.48 -7.23 -17.51
CA PRO A 194 1.63 -6.67 -18.20
C PRO A 194 2.23 -5.44 -17.49
N GLN A 195 3.56 -5.38 -17.43
CA GLN A 195 4.26 -4.20 -16.92
C GLN A 195 4.30 -3.09 -17.97
N ARG A 196 4.53 -1.85 -17.53
CA ARG A 196 4.89 -0.76 -18.43
C ARG A 196 6.22 -1.14 -19.12
N GLY A 197 6.20 -1.20 -20.45
CA GLY A 197 7.37 -1.46 -21.29
C GLY A 197 8.35 -0.30 -21.36
#